data_AF-A0A7S1SDB1-F1
#
_entry.id   AF-A0A7S1SDB1-F1
#
_cell.length_a   1.000
_cell.length_b   1.000
_cell.length_c   1.000
_cell.angle_alpha   90.00
_cell.angle_beta   90.00
_cell.angle_gamma   90.00
#
_symmetry.space_group_name_H-M   'P 1'
#
loop_
_entity.id
_entity.type
_entity.pdbx_description
1 polymer ?
#
loop_
_entity_poly.entity_id
_entity_poly.type
_entity_poly.pdbx_seq_one_letter_code
_entity_poly.pdbx_strand_id
1 'polypeptide(L)'
;MELQQGSGWVPREVPLGAEQEARVPPQFLAQDPGVANPPSLLLPLAWLVSVAVGAPSPIADALAKRARVGSASDLRQLVVRFGAAALPRLAAWYAFLSRSQKSSNKGGCFRWAGRSAAHCLASGLDDYPRGLMVNEDECHLDLHAWMTLFAGTLAALCRQLGASADLKGQQAVCQQPDWAARAKALNASMHELFAPAGDPGAPLADFLGRQPTSAKGHVLVVPPWRTDGRCGPEFPSGGRPGDCDPYGGGPCCSPSGWCGGSPDFCGGPG
;
A
#
# COMPACT_ATOMS: atom_id res chain seq x y z
N MET A 1 -4.62 12.25 -14.05
CA MET A 1 -3.34 11.85 -13.42
C MET A 1 -2.25 12.88 -13.77
N GLU A 2 -2.56 14.17 -13.79
CA GLU A 2 -1.65 15.20 -14.34
C GLU A 2 -0.47 15.54 -13.41
N LEU A 3 -0.60 15.25 -12.11
CA LEU A 3 0.47 15.44 -11.12
C LEU A 3 1.53 14.32 -11.16
N GLN A 4 1.37 13.33 -12.04
CA GLN A 4 2.36 12.27 -12.22
C GLN A 4 3.65 12.84 -12.82
N GLN A 5 4.79 12.50 -12.23
CA GLN A 5 6.09 12.89 -12.74
C GLN A 5 6.59 11.92 -13.83
N GLY A 6 7.64 12.32 -14.56
CA GLY A 6 8.19 11.54 -15.66
C GLY A 6 8.70 10.14 -15.28
N SER A 7 8.99 9.89 -14.00
CA SER A 7 9.38 8.58 -13.47
C SER A 7 8.21 7.59 -13.33
N GLY A 8 6.97 8.08 -13.45
CA GLY A 8 5.72 7.39 -13.12
C GLY A 8 5.24 7.61 -11.67
N TRP A 9 6.04 8.28 -10.84
CA TRP A 9 5.70 8.60 -9.45
C TRP A 9 4.54 9.61 -9.36
N VAL A 10 3.68 9.41 -8.38
CA VAL A 10 2.59 10.32 -8.01
C VAL A 10 2.82 10.70 -6.55
N PRO A 11 2.91 12.00 -6.20
CA PRO A 11 3.13 12.39 -4.81
C PRO A 11 1.93 12.00 -3.93
N ARG A 12 2.22 11.60 -2.68
CA ARG A 12 1.22 11.17 -1.68
C ARG A 12 0.33 12.34 -1.25
N GLU A 13 0.95 13.48 -0.95
CA GLU A 13 0.28 14.67 -0.43
C GLU A 13 0.76 15.90 -1.21
N VAL A 14 -0.17 16.65 -1.79
CA VAL A 14 0.16 17.77 -2.67
C VAL A 14 -0.56 19.03 -2.17
N PRO A 15 0.01 19.73 -1.17
CA PRO A 15 -0.48 21.04 -0.79
C PRO A 15 -0.18 22.02 -1.92
N LEU A 16 -1.21 22.63 -2.50
CA LEU A 16 -1.06 23.58 -3.60
C LEU A 16 -1.46 24.99 -3.15
N GLY A 17 -0.46 25.88 -3.11
CA GLY A 17 -0.65 27.30 -2.85
C GLY A 17 -0.64 27.65 -1.36
N ALA A 18 -0.49 28.95 -1.09
CA ALA A 18 -0.22 29.48 0.25
C ALA A 18 -1.23 29.05 1.31
N GLU A 19 -2.51 28.91 0.96
CA GLU A 19 -3.54 28.48 1.91
C GLU A 19 -3.32 27.05 2.41
N GLN A 20 -3.01 26.11 1.50
CA GLN A 20 -2.81 24.72 1.86
C GLN A 20 -1.44 24.51 2.50
N GLU A 21 -0.41 25.16 1.96
CA GLU A 21 0.96 25.08 2.48
C GLU A 21 1.07 25.60 3.92
N ALA A 22 0.32 26.65 4.28
CA ALA A 22 0.30 27.18 5.65
C ALA A 22 -0.27 26.20 6.70
N ARG A 23 -0.98 25.15 6.26
CA ARG A 23 -1.55 24.12 7.14
C ARG A 23 -0.67 22.87 7.28
N VAL A 24 0.44 22.82 6.56
CA VAL A 24 1.34 21.66 6.53
C VAL A 24 2.67 22.05 7.17
N PRO A 25 3.16 21.33 8.20
CA PRO A 25 4.48 21.59 8.76
C PRO A 25 5.57 21.60 7.67
N PRO A 26 6.54 22.52 7.71
CA PRO A 26 7.52 22.69 6.62
C PRO A 26 8.25 21.41 6.20
N GLN A 27 8.52 20.52 7.15
CA GLN A 27 9.17 19.23 6.90
C GLN A 27 8.34 18.25 6.04
N PHE A 28 7.02 18.45 5.93
CA PHE A 28 6.12 17.61 5.14
C PHE A 28 5.72 18.24 3.79
N LEU A 29 6.12 19.49 3.54
CA LEU A 29 5.93 20.14 2.24
C LEU A 29 6.82 19.50 1.17
N ALA A 30 8.06 19.16 1.53
CA ALA A 30 8.96 18.44 0.65
C ALA A 30 8.48 16.98 0.48
N GLN A 31 8.22 16.59 -0.76
CA GLN A 31 7.82 15.23 -1.10
C GLN A 31 9.03 14.42 -1.57
N ASP A 32 9.15 13.17 -1.10
CA ASP A 32 10.23 12.25 -1.50
C ASP A 32 9.76 11.32 -2.64
N PRO A 33 10.36 11.40 -3.86
CA PRO A 33 10.01 10.52 -4.97
C PRO A 33 10.41 9.05 -4.77
N GLY A 34 11.17 8.72 -3.73
CA GLY A 34 11.43 7.35 -3.28
C GLY A 34 10.28 6.75 -2.48
N VAL A 35 9.37 7.56 -1.93
CA VAL A 35 8.23 7.11 -1.13
C VAL A 35 7.01 6.91 -2.02
N ALA A 36 6.54 5.66 -2.09
CA ALA A 36 5.31 5.31 -2.79
C ALA A 36 4.07 5.50 -1.91
N ASN A 37 2.89 5.22 -2.46
CA ASN A 37 1.63 5.15 -1.75
C ASN A 37 0.74 4.06 -2.38
N PRO A 38 -0.27 3.53 -1.67
CA PRO A 38 -1.24 2.62 -2.26
C PRO A 38 -1.88 3.25 -3.49
N PRO A 39 -2.03 2.52 -4.62
CA PRO A 39 -2.64 3.07 -5.82
C PRO A 39 -4.17 3.15 -5.70
N SER A 40 -4.70 3.75 -4.63
CA SER A 40 -6.14 3.75 -4.30
C SER A 40 -7.02 4.41 -5.36
N LEU A 41 -6.49 5.35 -6.16
CA LEU A 41 -7.18 5.90 -7.34
C LEU A 41 -7.59 4.80 -8.35
N LEU A 42 -6.91 3.66 -8.32
CA LEU A 42 -7.26 2.48 -9.10
C LEU A 42 -8.60 1.87 -8.68
N LEU A 43 -8.99 1.92 -7.39
CA LEU A 43 -10.23 1.28 -6.91
C LEU A 43 -11.48 1.71 -7.69
N PRO A 44 -11.80 3.02 -7.81
CA PRO A 44 -12.96 3.43 -8.59
C PRO A 44 -12.81 3.08 -10.08
N LEU A 45 -11.60 3.12 -10.65
CA LEU A 45 -11.38 2.72 -12.04
C LEU A 45 -11.61 1.22 -12.24
N ALA A 46 -11.06 0.38 -11.38
CA ALA A 46 -11.22 -1.07 -11.42
C ALA A 46 -12.69 -1.47 -11.31
N TRP A 47 -13.45 -0.78 -10.44
CA TRP A 47 -14.89 -0.96 -10.34
C TRP A 47 -15.65 -0.51 -11.59
N LEU A 48 -15.34 0.68 -12.13
CA LEU A 48 -15.95 1.15 -13.38
C LEU A 48 -15.68 0.20 -14.54
N VAL A 49 -14.46 -0.33 -14.63
CA VAL A 49 -14.08 -1.34 -15.63
C VAL A 49 -14.84 -2.64 -15.40
N SER A 50 -14.95 -3.14 -14.16
CA SER A 50 -15.69 -4.38 -13.92
C SER A 50 -17.17 -4.28 -14.29
N VAL A 51 -17.79 -3.13 -14.05
CA VAL A 51 -19.21 -2.88 -14.34
C VAL A 51 -19.47 -2.55 -15.82
N ALA A 52 -18.73 -1.60 -16.40
CA ALA A 52 -19.03 -1.08 -17.74
C ALA A 52 -18.38 -1.89 -18.86
N VAL A 53 -17.22 -2.49 -18.60
CA VAL A 53 -16.47 -3.30 -19.58
C VAL A 53 -16.82 -4.80 -19.49
N GLY A 54 -17.42 -5.23 -18.37
CA GLY A 54 -17.90 -6.60 -18.18
C GLY A 54 -19.09 -6.99 -19.07
N ALA A 55 -19.73 -8.11 -18.72
CA ALA A 55 -20.99 -8.53 -19.32
C ALA A 55 -22.11 -7.51 -19.01
N PRO A 56 -23.13 -7.39 -19.88
CA PRO A 56 -24.31 -6.57 -19.58
C PRO A 56 -24.85 -6.89 -18.19
N SER A 57 -25.09 -5.86 -17.38
CA SER A 57 -25.55 -6.03 -16.01
C SER A 57 -26.54 -4.92 -15.63
N PRO A 58 -27.52 -5.21 -14.75
CA PRO A 58 -28.43 -4.18 -14.22
C PRO A 58 -27.70 -3.03 -13.52
N ILE A 59 -26.52 -3.30 -12.98
CA ILE A 59 -25.66 -2.29 -12.34
C ILE A 59 -25.16 -1.28 -13.39
N ALA A 60 -24.75 -1.75 -14.57
CA ALA A 60 -24.30 -0.88 -15.66
C ALA A 60 -25.45 0.01 -16.16
N ASP A 61 -26.65 -0.53 -16.32
CA ASP A 61 -27.84 0.24 -16.74
C ASP A 61 -28.23 1.30 -15.70
N ALA A 62 -28.27 0.93 -14.43
CA ALA A 62 -28.55 1.86 -13.34
C ALA A 62 -27.50 2.97 -13.23
N LEU A 63 -26.22 2.61 -13.41
CA LEU A 63 -25.12 3.57 -13.39
C LEU A 63 -25.20 4.51 -14.59
N ALA A 64 -25.46 4.02 -15.79
CA ALA A 64 -25.64 4.83 -16.99
C ALA A 64 -26.75 5.87 -16.77
N LYS A 65 -27.91 5.43 -16.26
CA LYS A 65 -29.03 6.32 -15.90
C LYS A 65 -28.63 7.36 -14.86
N ARG A 66 -27.95 6.96 -13.78
CA ARG A 66 -27.52 7.87 -12.71
C ARG A 66 -26.50 8.89 -13.19
N ALA A 67 -25.56 8.46 -14.03
CA ALA A 67 -24.55 9.30 -14.65
C ALA A 67 -25.09 10.14 -15.81
N ARG A 68 -26.36 9.95 -16.21
CA ARG A 68 -27.01 10.58 -17.37
C ARG A 68 -26.25 10.32 -18.67
N VAL A 69 -25.69 9.13 -18.79
CA VAL A 69 -25.04 8.61 -19.99
C VAL A 69 -26.05 7.66 -20.64
N GLY A 70 -26.46 7.95 -21.87
CA GLY A 70 -27.71 7.46 -22.49
C GLY A 70 -28.04 5.99 -22.25
N SER A 71 -27.06 5.09 -22.43
CA SER A 71 -27.20 3.64 -22.24
C SER A 71 -25.97 3.02 -21.57
N ALA A 72 -26.06 1.75 -21.15
CA ALA A 72 -24.91 0.98 -20.70
C ALA A 72 -23.81 0.86 -21.78
N SER A 73 -24.18 0.87 -23.06
CA SER A 73 -23.24 0.92 -24.19
C SER A 73 -22.48 2.25 -24.23
N ASP A 74 -23.17 3.37 -24.04
CA ASP A 74 -22.55 4.70 -23.99
C ASP A 74 -21.62 4.83 -22.78
N LEU A 75 -22.04 4.30 -21.62
CA LEU A 75 -21.21 4.22 -20.41
C LEU A 75 -19.95 3.40 -20.69
N ARG A 76 -20.06 2.24 -21.33
CA ARG A 76 -18.92 1.43 -21.74
C ARG A 76 -17.97 2.22 -22.62
N GLN A 77 -18.47 2.89 -23.65
CA GLN A 77 -17.63 3.71 -24.54
C GLN A 77 -16.91 4.82 -23.78
N LEU A 78 -17.59 5.49 -22.86
CA LEU A 78 -17.00 6.53 -22.01
C LEU A 78 -15.85 5.98 -21.16
N VAL A 79 -16.08 4.87 -20.46
CA VAL A 79 -15.07 4.22 -19.61
C VAL A 79 -13.88 3.75 -20.45
N VAL A 80 -14.12 3.14 -21.62
CA VAL A 80 -13.04 2.69 -22.51
C VAL A 80 -12.23 3.87 -23.06
N ARG A 81 -12.88 4.96 -23.48
CA ARG A 81 -12.18 6.16 -23.98
C ARG A 81 -11.34 6.84 -22.88
N PHE A 82 -11.91 7.00 -21.69
CA PHE A 82 -11.17 7.52 -20.53
C PHE A 82 -9.98 6.62 -20.18
N GLY A 83 -10.22 5.31 -20.11
CA GLY A 83 -9.19 4.31 -19.84
C GLY A 83 -8.05 4.35 -20.87
N ALA A 84 -8.38 4.46 -22.17
CA ALA A 84 -7.41 4.60 -23.24
C ALA A 84 -6.53 5.85 -23.08
N ALA A 85 -7.13 7.00 -22.74
CA ALA A 85 -6.41 8.25 -22.53
C ALA A 85 -5.51 8.19 -21.28
N ALA A 86 -5.95 7.50 -20.23
CA ALA A 86 -5.20 7.34 -18.99
C ALA A 86 -4.12 6.24 -19.07
N LEU A 87 -4.21 5.32 -20.04
CA LEU A 87 -3.43 4.09 -20.07
C LEU A 87 -1.91 4.31 -19.99
N PRO A 88 -1.29 5.26 -20.73
CA PRO A 88 0.15 5.50 -20.62
C PRO A 88 0.58 5.88 -19.20
N ARG A 89 -0.22 6.72 -18.53
CA ARG A 89 0.06 7.19 -17.17
C ARG A 89 -0.17 6.09 -16.14
N LEU A 90 -1.22 5.28 -16.31
CA LEU A 90 -1.47 4.11 -15.47
C LEU A 90 -0.34 3.08 -15.60
N ALA A 91 0.12 2.79 -16.82
CA ALA A 91 1.24 1.89 -17.06
C ALA A 91 2.55 2.43 -16.48
N ALA A 92 2.81 3.73 -16.63
CA ALA A 92 3.97 4.39 -16.01
C ALA A 92 3.92 4.30 -14.47
N TRP A 93 2.73 4.46 -13.87
CA TRP A 93 2.56 4.35 -12.42
C TRP A 93 2.79 2.93 -11.92
N TYR A 94 2.20 1.94 -12.60
CA TYR A 94 2.47 0.53 -12.32
C TYR A 94 3.97 0.22 -12.46
N ALA A 95 4.63 0.73 -13.50
CA ALA A 95 6.06 0.52 -13.71
C ALA A 95 6.89 1.19 -12.60
N PHE A 96 6.51 2.36 -12.13
CA PHE A 96 7.13 3.01 -10.97
C PHE A 96 7.02 2.12 -9.73
N LEU A 97 5.82 1.68 -9.36
CA LEU A 97 5.60 0.80 -8.20
C LEU A 97 6.39 -0.50 -8.35
N SER A 98 6.33 -1.12 -9.53
CA SER A 98 6.99 -2.38 -9.80
C SER A 98 8.52 -2.30 -9.74
N ARG A 99 9.13 -1.14 -10.01
CA ARG A 99 10.57 -0.95 -9.90
C ARG A 99 10.98 -0.53 -8.48
N SER A 100 10.32 0.50 -7.94
CA SER A 100 10.71 1.12 -6.68
C SER A 100 10.38 0.26 -5.46
N GLN A 101 9.34 -0.58 -5.55
CA GLN A 101 8.84 -1.40 -4.45
C GLN A 101 9.15 -2.89 -4.64
N LYS A 102 10.14 -3.22 -5.49
CA LYS A 102 10.54 -4.60 -5.77
C LYS A 102 11.25 -5.19 -4.55
N SER A 103 10.82 -6.39 -4.12
CA SER A 103 11.55 -7.15 -3.10
C SER A 103 12.76 -7.86 -3.70
N SER A 104 13.81 -8.08 -2.88
CA SER A 104 14.93 -8.96 -3.24
C SER A 104 14.59 -10.45 -3.12
N ASN A 105 13.40 -10.79 -2.61
CA ASN A 105 12.91 -12.16 -2.53
C ASN A 105 12.85 -12.81 -3.93
N LYS A 106 13.37 -14.04 -4.03
CA LYS A 106 13.42 -14.81 -5.28
C LYS A 106 12.05 -15.18 -5.82
N GLY A 107 11.01 -15.17 -4.98
CA GLY A 107 9.63 -15.41 -5.37
C GLY A 107 8.97 -14.28 -6.17
N GLY A 108 9.64 -13.15 -6.37
CA GLY A 108 9.17 -12.09 -7.28
C GLY A 108 8.00 -11.26 -6.72
N CYS A 109 8.01 -11.02 -5.42
CA CYS A 109 7.02 -10.23 -4.68
C CYS A 109 7.42 -8.75 -4.56
N PHE A 110 6.65 -7.99 -3.78
CA PHE A 110 6.88 -6.56 -3.53
C PHE A 110 6.97 -6.24 -2.04
N ARG A 111 7.69 -5.17 -1.72
CA ARG A 111 7.82 -4.61 -0.37
C ARG A 111 7.68 -3.10 -0.41
N TRP A 112 7.16 -2.52 0.67
CA TRP A 112 7.12 -1.08 0.84
C TRP A 112 8.52 -0.58 1.19
N ALA A 113 9.14 0.13 0.24
CA ALA A 113 10.44 0.76 0.44
C ALA A 113 10.35 1.91 1.45
N GLY A 114 11.43 2.12 2.19
CA GLY A 114 11.51 3.22 3.16
C GLY A 114 10.78 3.00 4.49
N ARG A 115 10.27 1.79 4.77
CA ARG A 115 9.75 1.49 6.12
C ARG A 115 10.87 1.47 7.16
N SER A 116 10.50 1.75 8.40
CA SER A 116 11.30 1.49 9.60
C SER A 116 10.69 0.32 10.38
N ALA A 117 11.30 -0.03 11.52
CA ALA A 117 10.74 -0.99 12.46
C ALA A 117 9.38 -0.54 13.02
N ALA A 118 9.20 0.78 13.21
CA ALA A 118 8.01 1.35 13.82
C ALA A 118 6.97 1.81 12.80
N HIS A 119 7.39 2.24 11.61
CA HIS A 119 6.50 2.90 10.66
C HIS A 119 6.65 2.44 9.22
N CYS A 120 5.54 2.36 8.49
CA CYS A 120 5.48 2.04 7.06
C CYS A 120 4.62 3.07 6.30
N LEU A 121 5.12 4.32 6.21
CA LEU A 121 4.40 5.44 5.60
C LEU A 121 3.95 5.14 4.16
N ALA A 122 4.77 4.46 3.37
CA ALA A 122 4.44 4.15 1.99
C ALA A 122 3.20 3.26 1.83
N SER A 123 2.79 2.54 2.88
CA SER A 123 1.59 1.70 2.87
C SER A 123 0.29 2.45 3.15
N GLY A 124 0.36 3.67 3.68
CA GLY A 124 -0.79 4.39 4.22
C GLY A 124 -1.39 3.80 5.50
N LEU A 125 -0.78 2.73 6.03
CA LEU A 125 -1.06 2.14 7.34
C LEU A 125 0.18 2.34 8.21
N ASP A 126 0.36 3.59 8.65
CA ASP A 126 1.65 4.11 9.11
C ASP A 126 2.22 3.30 10.30
N ASP A 127 1.40 2.86 11.25
CA ASP A 127 1.76 2.13 12.47
C ASP A 127 1.29 0.67 12.49
N TYR A 128 0.81 0.15 11.35
CA TYR A 128 0.37 -1.24 11.28
C TYR A 128 1.55 -2.19 11.56
N PRO A 129 1.41 -3.14 12.50
CA PRO A 129 2.53 -3.97 12.94
C PRO A 129 3.04 -4.84 11.79
N ARG A 130 4.33 -4.71 11.48
CA ARG A 130 5.09 -5.58 10.58
C ARG A 130 6.27 -6.21 11.33
N GLY A 131 7.31 -6.64 10.60
CA GLY A 131 8.52 -7.21 11.19
C GLY A 131 9.35 -6.18 11.96
N LEU A 132 9.89 -6.59 13.10
CA LEU A 132 10.78 -5.76 13.91
C LEU A 132 12.09 -5.46 13.16
N MET A 133 12.67 -6.47 12.52
CA MET A 133 13.80 -6.30 11.63
C MET A 133 13.29 -5.90 10.25
N VAL A 134 13.90 -4.86 9.67
CA VAL A 134 13.66 -4.46 8.29
C VAL A 134 14.57 -5.28 7.39
N ASN A 135 13.97 -6.08 6.51
CA ASN A 135 14.68 -6.90 5.55
C ASN A 135 14.31 -6.52 4.11
N GLU A 136 15.29 -6.60 3.22
CA GLU A 136 15.13 -6.30 1.79
C GLU A 136 14.37 -7.41 1.03
N ASP A 137 14.21 -8.59 1.63
CA ASP A 137 13.54 -9.76 1.05
C ASP A 137 12.10 -9.95 1.57
N GLU A 138 11.57 -8.96 2.28
CA GLU A 138 10.17 -8.94 2.72
C GLU A 138 9.21 -9.04 1.52
N CYS A 139 8.06 -9.68 1.73
CA CYS A 139 6.92 -9.61 0.84
C CYS A 139 5.74 -9.05 1.63
N HIS A 140 5.20 -7.92 1.18
CA HIS A 140 4.04 -7.29 1.79
C HIS A 140 2.77 -7.67 1.03
N LEU A 141 1.85 -8.34 1.73
CA LEU A 141 0.63 -8.92 1.16
C LEU A 141 -0.26 -7.84 0.56
N ASP A 142 -0.42 -6.73 1.27
CA ASP A 142 -1.21 -5.58 0.84
C ASP A 142 -0.69 -4.99 -0.47
N LEU A 143 0.62 -4.76 -0.58
CA LEU A 143 1.22 -4.26 -1.82
C LEU A 143 1.10 -5.26 -2.98
N HIS A 144 1.27 -6.56 -2.72
CA HIS A 144 1.12 -7.57 -3.76
C HIS A 144 -0.33 -7.68 -4.25
N ALA A 145 -1.31 -7.53 -3.34
CA ALA A 145 -2.73 -7.43 -3.69
C ALA A 145 -3.00 -6.18 -4.55
N TRP A 146 -2.43 -5.02 -4.20
CA TRP A 146 -2.52 -3.80 -5.01
C TRP A 146 -1.99 -4.00 -6.42
N MET A 147 -0.81 -4.59 -6.55
CA MET A 147 -0.18 -4.86 -7.85
C MET A 147 -0.97 -5.87 -8.68
N THR A 148 -1.59 -6.86 -8.03
CA THR A 148 -2.48 -7.84 -8.68
C THR A 148 -3.73 -7.17 -9.25
N LEU A 149 -4.41 -6.35 -8.45
CA LEU A 149 -5.57 -5.57 -8.89
C LEU A 149 -5.21 -4.63 -10.04
N PHE A 150 -4.04 -3.99 -9.96
CA PHE A 150 -3.57 -3.04 -10.97
C PHE A 150 -3.32 -3.73 -12.31
N ALA A 151 -2.52 -4.79 -12.33
CA ALA A 151 -2.28 -5.57 -13.54
C ALA A 151 -3.59 -6.12 -14.14
N GLY A 152 -4.51 -6.61 -13.29
CA GLY A 152 -5.80 -7.13 -13.73
C GLY A 152 -6.70 -6.06 -14.37
N THR A 153 -6.69 -4.85 -13.82
CA THR A 153 -7.45 -3.70 -14.37
C THR A 153 -6.90 -3.27 -15.72
N LEU A 154 -5.57 -3.18 -15.85
CA LEU A 154 -4.90 -2.89 -17.14
C LEU A 154 -5.20 -3.97 -18.17
N ALA A 155 -5.17 -5.25 -17.78
CA ALA A 155 -5.53 -6.36 -18.66
C ALA A 155 -6.98 -6.25 -19.17
N ALA A 156 -7.93 -5.92 -18.29
CA ALA A 156 -9.34 -5.77 -18.65
C ALA A 156 -9.57 -4.60 -19.62
N LEU A 157 -8.92 -3.45 -19.40
CA LEU A 157 -8.94 -2.32 -20.33
C LEU A 157 -8.35 -2.70 -21.69
N CYS A 158 -7.15 -3.27 -21.71
CA CYS A 158 -6.44 -3.62 -22.93
C CYS A 158 -7.17 -4.63 -23.81
N ARG A 159 -7.90 -5.59 -23.22
CA ARG A 159 -8.76 -6.51 -23.99
C ARG A 159 -9.84 -5.76 -24.79
N GLN A 160 -10.38 -4.66 -24.26
CA GLN A 160 -11.39 -3.88 -24.98
C GLN A 160 -10.80 -2.97 -26.04
N LEU A 161 -9.62 -2.41 -25.79
CA LEU A 161 -8.93 -1.58 -26.77
C LEU A 161 -8.55 -2.38 -28.02
N GLY A 162 -8.14 -3.65 -27.85
CA GLY A 162 -7.88 -4.56 -28.98
C GLY A 162 -9.10 -4.89 -29.83
N ALA A 163 -10.31 -4.78 -29.28
CA ALA A 163 -11.58 -5.00 -30.00
C ALA A 163 -12.11 -3.72 -30.68
N SER A 164 -11.54 -2.55 -30.38
CA SER A 164 -12.01 -1.25 -30.86
C SER A 164 -11.02 -0.66 -31.87
N ALA A 165 -11.38 -0.69 -33.16
CA ALA A 165 -10.55 -0.17 -34.25
C ALA A 165 -10.14 1.32 -34.10
N ASP A 166 -10.88 2.09 -33.30
CA ASP A 166 -10.69 3.54 -33.09
C ASP A 166 -9.62 3.90 -32.04
N LEU A 167 -9.01 2.91 -31.36
CA LEU A 167 -8.12 3.15 -30.20
C LEU A 167 -6.69 2.62 -30.40
N LYS A 168 -6.24 2.54 -31.67
CA LYS A 168 -4.93 1.98 -32.08
C LYS A 168 -3.69 2.58 -31.40
N GLY A 169 -3.75 3.83 -30.93
CA GLY A 169 -2.60 4.54 -30.35
C GLY A 169 -2.05 3.95 -29.05
N GLN A 170 -2.76 3.02 -28.40
CA GLN A 170 -2.38 2.46 -27.10
C GLN A 170 -1.91 0.99 -27.15
N GLN A 171 -1.81 0.42 -28.35
CA GLN A 171 -1.55 -1.00 -28.54
C GLN A 171 -0.18 -1.44 -27.98
N ALA A 172 0.83 -0.58 -28.09
CA ALA A 172 2.16 -0.82 -27.52
C ALA A 172 2.13 -0.95 -25.98
N VAL A 173 1.38 -0.06 -25.31
CA VAL A 173 1.21 -0.11 -23.84
C VAL A 173 0.51 -1.39 -23.41
N CYS A 174 -0.42 -1.90 -24.21
CA CYS A 174 -1.13 -3.15 -23.92
C CYS A 174 -0.32 -4.43 -24.13
N GLN A 175 0.78 -4.35 -24.88
CA GLN A 175 1.63 -5.49 -25.20
C GLN A 175 2.87 -5.60 -24.29
N GLN A 176 3.21 -4.55 -23.54
CA GLN A 176 4.42 -4.51 -22.73
C GLN A 176 4.18 -3.88 -21.34
N PRO A 177 4.17 -4.68 -20.26
CA PRO A 177 4.15 -6.15 -20.26
C PRO A 177 2.82 -6.71 -20.78
N ASP A 178 2.77 -8.03 -21.00
CA ASP A 178 1.49 -8.74 -21.11
C ASP A 178 0.77 -8.63 -19.75
N TRP A 179 -0.20 -7.72 -19.67
CA TRP A 179 -0.97 -7.44 -18.46
C TRP A 179 -1.76 -8.64 -17.97
N ALA A 180 -2.29 -9.47 -18.88
CA ALA A 180 -3.08 -10.63 -18.51
C ALA A 180 -2.18 -11.71 -17.91
N ALA A 181 -1.04 -12.00 -18.54
CA ALA A 181 -0.03 -12.90 -17.99
C ALA A 181 0.51 -12.38 -16.66
N ARG A 182 0.77 -11.08 -16.53
CA ARG A 182 1.27 -10.47 -15.30
C ARG A 182 0.27 -10.60 -14.15
N ALA A 183 -1.00 -10.26 -14.38
CA ALA A 183 -2.05 -10.39 -13.38
C ALA A 183 -2.22 -11.85 -12.93
N LYS A 184 -2.22 -12.80 -13.89
CA LYS A 184 -2.31 -14.23 -13.61
C LYS A 184 -1.13 -14.72 -12.76
N ALA A 185 0.10 -14.33 -13.10
CA ALA A 185 1.29 -14.71 -12.36
C ALA A 185 1.27 -14.18 -10.92
N LEU A 186 0.92 -12.91 -10.74
CA LEU A 186 0.80 -12.31 -9.41
C LEU A 186 -0.26 -13.03 -8.55
N ASN A 187 -1.44 -13.29 -9.11
CA ASN A 187 -2.50 -14.01 -8.41
C ASN A 187 -2.09 -15.45 -8.06
N ALA A 188 -1.44 -16.17 -8.98
CA ALA A 188 -0.99 -17.54 -8.75
C ALA A 188 0.05 -17.62 -7.62
N SER A 189 0.91 -16.61 -7.50
CA SER A 189 1.93 -16.55 -6.44
C SER A 189 1.38 -16.21 -5.05
N MET A 190 0.11 -15.81 -4.89
CA MET A 190 -0.40 -15.32 -3.60
C MET A 190 -0.33 -16.37 -2.49
N HIS A 191 -0.83 -17.58 -2.75
CA HIS A 191 -0.76 -18.64 -1.73
C HIS A 191 0.67 -19.13 -1.51
N GLU A 192 1.48 -19.24 -2.57
CA GLU A 192 2.87 -19.70 -2.46
C GLU A 192 3.73 -18.75 -1.61
N LEU A 193 3.55 -17.44 -1.74
CA LEU A 193 4.37 -16.43 -1.08
C LEU A 193 3.90 -16.08 0.33
N PHE A 194 2.58 -16.10 0.56
CA PHE A 194 1.98 -15.49 1.75
C PHE A 194 1.25 -16.48 2.66
N ALA A 195 1.12 -17.76 2.25
CA ALA A 195 0.64 -18.79 3.17
C ALA A 195 1.76 -19.22 4.12
N PRO A 196 1.50 -19.37 5.43
CA PRO A 196 2.46 -19.90 6.38
C PRO A 196 3.00 -21.28 5.96
N ALA A 197 4.31 -21.47 6.13
CA ALA A 197 4.95 -22.75 5.81
C ALA A 197 4.34 -23.88 6.65
N GLY A 198 3.86 -24.93 5.98
CA GLY A 198 3.24 -26.09 6.64
C GLY A 198 1.77 -25.93 7.01
N ASP A 199 1.15 -24.77 6.73
CA ASP A 199 -0.29 -24.57 6.90
C ASP A 199 -0.90 -23.76 5.75
N PRO A 200 -1.18 -24.40 4.59
CA PRO A 200 -1.79 -23.74 3.43
C PRO A 200 -3.22 -23.22 3.68
N GLY A 201 -3.87 -23.66 4.76
CA GLY A 201 -5.23 -23.26 5.13
C GLY A 201 -5.29 -22.03 6.04
N ALA A 202 -4.14 -21.61 6.60
CA ALA A 202 -4.06 -20.43 7.43
C ALA A 202 -4.29 -19.13 6.61
N PRO A 203 -4.75 -18.05 7.26
CA PRO A 203 -4.83 -16.74 6.64
C PRO A 203 -3.48 -16.31 6.05
N LEU A 204 -3.53 -15.64 4.90
CA LEU A 204 -2.33 -15.07 4.28
C LEU A 204 -1.74 -13.96 5.15
N ALA A 205 -0.41 -13.90 5.22
CA ALA A 205 0.32 -12.91 5.99
C ALA A 205 1.59 -12.47 5.26
N ASP A 206 2.12 -11.30 5.62
CA ASP A 206 3.41 -10.82 5.12
C ASP A 206 4.51 -11.86 5.34
N PHE A 207 5.38 -12.02 4.33
CA PHE A 207 6.67 -12.66 4.54
C PHE A 207 7.62 -11.60 5.07
N LEU A 208 8.01 -11.71 6.35
CA LEU A 208 8.82 -10.68 7.02
C LEU A 208 10.33 -10.94 6.98
N GLY A 209 10.78 -11.96 6.24
CA GLY A 209 12.19 -12.35 6.23
C GLY A 209 12.69 -12.83 7.59
N ARG A 210 13.98 -12.64 7.86
CA ARG A 210 14.59 -13.04 9.14
C ARG A 210 14.15 -12.12 10.26
N GLN A 211 13.45 -12.67 11.24
CA GLN A 211 13.01 -11.97 12.45
C GLN A 211 13.74 -12.52 13.69
N PRO A 212 13.86 -11.73 14.77
CA PRO A 212 14.56 -12.15 15.97
C PRO A 212 13.62 -13.01 16.82
N THR A 213 13.31 -14.20 16.33
CA THR A 213 12.45 -15.17 17.01
C THR A 213 13.22 -16.44 17.33
N SER A 214 12.90 -17.09 18.45
CA SER A 214 13.43 -18.39 18.81
C SER A 214 12.96 -19.47 17.81
N ALA A 215 13.55 -20.66 17.88
CA ALA A 215 13.08 -21.81 17.11
C ALA A 215 11.61 -22.19 17.39
N LYS A 216 11.05 -21.75 18.53
CA LYS A 216 9.64 -21.94 18.91
C LYS A 216 8.75 -20.74 18.56
N GLY A 217 9.26 -19.74 17.84
CA GLY A 217 8.51 -18.55 17.41
C GLY A 217 8.43 -17.40 18.42
N HIS A 218 8.96 -17.56 19.64
CA HIS A 218 8.98 -16.46 20.63
C HIS A 218 9.92 -15.34 20.20
N VAL A 219 9.46 -14.08 20.25
CA VAL A 219 10.28 -12.89 20.01
C VAL A 219 11.43 -12.82 21.03
N LEU A 220 12.66 -12.71 20.55
CA LEU A 220 13.90 -12.67 21.33
C LEU A 220 14.32 -11.26 21.70
N VAL A 221 13.82 -10.24 20.99
CA VAL A 221 14.00 -8.84 21.36
C VAL A 221 12.83 -8.46 22.26
N VAL A 222 13.12 -8.31 23.55
CA VAL A 222 12.18 -7.74 24.50
C VAL A 222 12.28 -6.22 24.34
N PRO A 223 11.22 -5.52 23.87
CA PRO A 223 11.25 -4.06 23.85
C PRO A 223 11.52 -3.54 25.27
N PRO A 224 12.25 -2.42 25.42
CA PRO A 224 12.54 -1.88 26.73
C PRO A 224 11.27 -1.39 27.45
N TRP A 225 10.14 -1.25 26.74
CA TRP A 225 8.84 -0.94 27.31
C TRP A 225 7.95 -2.17 27.54
N ARG A 226 7.08 -2.08 28.54
CA ARG A 226 6.14 -3.13 28.93
C ARG A 226 4.77 -2.95 28.30
N THR A 227 4.06 -4.05 28.08
CA THR A 227 2.71 -4.04 27.48
C THR A 227 1.59 -3.79 28.50
N ASP A 228 1.89 -3.80 29.80
CA ASP A 228 0.92 -3.53 30.88
C ASP A 228 0.84 -2.04 31.27
N GLY A 229 1.53 -1.16 30.52
CA GLY A 229 1.55 0.28 30.74
C GLY A 229 2.38 0.71 31.96
N ARG A 230 3.16 -0.19 32.56
CA ARG A 230 4.07 0.10 33.68
C ARG A 230 5.47 0.49 33.19
N CYS A 231 6.14 1.36 33.94
CA CYS A 231 7.47 1.86 33.60
C CYS A 231 8.27 2.23 34.86
N GLY A 232 9.56 2.50 34.70
CA GLY A 232 10.47 2.89 35.76
C GLY A 232 11.21 1.72 36.42
N PRO A 233 12.03 2.00 37.44
CA PRO A 233 12.94 1.02 38.04
C PRO A 233 12.23 -0.12 38.78
N GLU A 234 11.02 0.11 39.29
CA GLU A 234 10.21 -0.93 39.96
C GLU A 234 9.55 -1.90 38.98
N PHE A 235 9.46 -1.53 37.70
CA PHE A 235 8.81 -2.31 36.64
C PHE A 235 9.78 -2.58 35.49
N PRO A 236 10.82 -3.41 35.69
CA PRO A 236 11.83 -3.65 34.69
C PRO A 236 11.30 -4.40 33.46
N SER A 237 11.95 -4.15 32.31
CA SER A 237 11.82 -4.92 31.07
C SER A 237 13.21 -5.28 30.55
N GLY A 238 13.43 -6.55 30.18
CA GLY A 238 14.72 -6.99 29.66
C GLY A 238 15.93 -6.76 30.58
N GLY A 239 15.73 -6.67 31.90
CA GLY A 239 16.81 -6.45 32.89
C GLY A 239 17.22 -4.99 33.08
N ARG A 240 16.48 -4.02 32.53
CA ARG A 240 16.63 -2.58 32.76
C ARG A 240 15.31 -1.99 33.28
N PRO A 241 15.30 -0.78 33.88
CA PRO A 241 14.05 -0.06 34.14
C PRO A 241 13.13 -0.07 32.92
N GLY A 242 11.83 -0.29 33.11
CA GLY A 242 10.89 -0.34 31.99
C GLY A 242 10.68 1.04 31.40
N ASP A 243 10.77 1.15 30.08
CA ASP A 243 10.43 2.38 29.36
C ASP A 243 8.93 2.42 29.06
N CYS A 244 8.45 3.58 28.62
CA CYS A 244 7.15 3.69 27.99
C CYS A 244 7.27 3.51 26.49
N ASP A 245 6.22 2.97 25.86
CA ASP A 245 6.19 2.79 24.41
C ASP A 245 6.28 4.15 23.73
N PRO A 246 7.41 4.48 23.05
CA PRO A 246 7.58 5.79 22.44
C PRO A 246 6.68 5.99 21.21
N TYR A 247 6.07 4.91 20.71
CA TYR A 247 5.15 4.93 19.57
C TYR A 247 3.68 4.86 20.01
N GLY A 248 3.42 4.66 21.30
CA GLY A 248 2.08 4.69 21.88
C GLY A 248 1.63 6.10 22.26
N GLY A 249 0.36 6.24 22.65
CA GLY A 249 -0.21 7.52 23.12
C GLY A 249 0.32 8.01 24.49
N GLY A 250 1.26 7.29 25.10
CA GLY A 250 1.80 7.62 26.41
C GLY A 250 3.30 7.37 26.51
N PRO A 251 4.14 8.21 25.90
CA PRO A 251 5.58 7.98 25.81
C PRO A 251 6.35 8.35 27.09
N CYS A 252 5.68 8.91 28.10
CA CYS A 252 6.32 9.40 29.32
C CYS A 252 5.99 8.52 30.52
N CYS A 253 6.98 8.31 31.37
CA CYS A 253 6.84 7.56 32.60
C CYS A 253 6.57 8.47 33.80
N SER A 254 5.43 8.28 34.48
CA SER A 254 5.12 8.99 35.72
C SER A 254 6.01 8.53 36.88
N PRO A 255 6.16 9.36 37.93
CA PRO A 255 6.79 8.93 39.18
C PRO A 255 6.12 7.72 39.85
N SER A 256 4.85 7.46 39.55
CA SER A 256 4.09 6.30 40.04
C SER A 256 4.24 5.05 39.17
N GLY A 257 5.13 5.09 38.18
CA GLY A 257 5.48 3.97 37.32
C GLY A 257 4.39 3.61 36.30
N TRP A 258 3.69 4.62 35.76
CA TRP A 258 2.69 4.45 34.71
C TRP A 258 3.03 5.26 33.48
N CYS A 259 2.74 4.70 32.31
CA CYS A 259 2.89 5.37 31.03
C CYS A 259 1.70 6.26 30.70
N GLY A 260 1.96 7.46 30.21
CA GLY A 260 0.92 8.42 29.81
C GLY A 260 1.48 9.59 29.01
N GLY A 261 0.58 10.30 28.34
CA GLY A 261 0.92 11.40 27.42
C GLY A 261 0.54 12.80 27.94
N SER A 262 -0.05 12.90 29.14
CA SER A 262 -0.41 14.19 29.72
C SER A 262 0.79 14.83 30.43
N PRO A 263 0.75 16.15 30.71
CA PRO A 263 1.81 16.83 31.44
C PRO A 263 2.15 16.21 32.80
N ASP A 264 1.18 15.56 33.47
CA ASP A 264 1.42 14.90 34.76
C ASP A 264 2.37 13.68 34.65
N PHE A 265 2.51 13.14 33.44
CA PHE A 265 3.41 12.02 33.12
C PHE A 265 4.72 12.53 32.51
N CYS A 266 4.65 13.56 31.65
CA CYS A 266 5.82 14.11 30.95
C CYS A 266 6.54 15.25 31.69
N GLY A 267 5.97 15.76 32.77
CA GLY A 267 6.38 16.98 33.48
C GLY A 267 7.01 16.76 34.84
N GLY A 268 7.62 15.59 35.09
CA GLY A 268 8.41 15.38 36.31
C GLY A 268 9.70 16.22 36.31
N PRO A 269 10.16 16.75 37.47
CA PRO A 269 11.37 17.55 37.54
C PRO A 269 12.59 16.67 37.22
N GLY A 270 13.46 17.17 36.34
CA GLY A 270 14.75 16.53 36.02
C GLY A 270 15.73 16.53 37.18
#